data_AF-W2SEA2-F1
#
_entry.id   AF-W2SEA2-F1
#
_cell.length_a   1.000
_cell.length_b   1.000
_cell.length_c   1.000
_cell.angle_alpha   90.00
_cell.angle_beta   90.00
_cell.angle_gamma   90.00
#
_symmetry.space_group_name_H-M   'P 1'
#
loop_
_entity.id
_entity.type
_entity.pdbx_description
1 polymer ?
#
loop_
_entity_poly.entity_id
_entity_poly.type
_entity_poly.pdbx_seq_one_letter_code
_entity_poly.pdbx_strand_id
1 'polypeptide(L)'
;MSPSPERRRALSGKISPFRIQKRSSPPLNKVSQWQTFSADAGGTPAQEFRQHRLTQDSQVSESSHSKPIIVPARSLSRGTVYHENHIAFHGGILSNFHQGQRFKGAAALAYLLPKLRELNVPHPPGDTLGAHILSQHDFSCGEQFMMAMKAFLFESKDIDIVVRSFQSTVQQDTWALISRISCRDGQIHNEQLKSEQAEYARQETKLYQSNFMQILRARDPADMKNLGRQCPNFSDYLWNKANMAVVIATCLARAEHDHALANIYKDNFSEDGCSVKRGFVEGSRFDGIWGVRLDYDNKAIDDEKNWRGENRLGKCHDEACKLYNLIRSEKTLQAAQVQIKEELQNQA
;
A
#
# COMPACT_ATOMS: atom_id res chain seq x y z
N MET A 1 36.74 -45.70 59.79
CA MET A 1 38.08 -45.28 60.24
C MET A 1 38.91 -44.93 59.01
N SER A 2 39.73 -43.89 59.06
CA SER A 2 40.87 -43.68 58.14
C SER A 2 41.98 -44.70 58.50
N PRO A 3 42.97 -45.04 57.63
CA PRO A 3 43.81 -44.07 56.90
C PRO A 3 44.17 -44.41 55.43
N SER A 4 44.86 -43.46 54.79
CA SER A 4 45.70 -43.62 53.58
C SER A 4 47.12 -44.10 54.00
N PRO A 5 48.21 -44.24 53.18
CA PRO A 5 48.62 -43.33 52.08
C PRO A 5 49.55 -43.87 50.93
N GLU A 6 49.98 -42.96 50.03
CA GLU A 6 51.25 -43.00 49.20
C GLU A 6 51.35 -44.06 48.05
N ARG A 7 52.15 -43.99 46.96
CA ARG A 7 53.14 -43.05 46.31
C ARG A 7 53.42 -43.60 44.86
N ARG A 8 54.05 -42.98 43.83
CA ARG A 8 54.51 -41.61 43.45
C ARG A 8 54.97 -41.58 41.96
N ARG A 9 54.43 -40.72 41.07
CA ARG A 9 55.05 -40.15 39.82
C ARG A 9 54.06 -39.12 39.22
N ALA A 10 54.30 -37.80 39.05
CA ALA A 10 55.46 -36.96 38.71
C ALA A 10 55.73 -36.91 37.18
N LEU A 11 55.71 -35.75 36.49
CA LEU A 11 55.31 -34.34 36.83
C LEU A 11 54.36 -33.81 35.71
N SER A 12 54.08 -32.53 35.39
CA SER A 12 54.43 -31.14 35.81
C SER A 12 53.41 -30.18 35.13
N GLY A 13 53.20 -28.91 35.53
CA GLY A 13 53.70 -28.12 36.67
C GLY A 13 53.39 -26.60 36.53
N LYS A 14 53.21 -25.89 37.67
CA LYS A 14 53.11 -24.41 37.87
C LYS A 14 52.01 -23.66 37.06
N ILE A 15 50.88 -23.16 37.58
CA ILE A 15 50.44 -22.44 38.82
C ILE A 15 50.50 -20.90 38.75
N SER A 16 49.31 -20.27 38.61
CA SER A 16 48.86 -18.93 39.09
C SER A 16 49.51 -17.64 38.55
N PRO A 17 48.92 -16.42 38.81
CA PRO A 17 47.71 -16.12 39.60
C PRO A 17 46.62 -15.26 38.90
N PHE A 18 45.48 -15.11 39.58
CA PHE A 18 44.40 -14.15 39.29
C PHE A 18 44.89 -12.67 39.30
N ARG A 19 44.33 -11.84 38.40
CA ARG A 19 44.27 -10.37 38.60
C ARG A 19 43.04 -9.78 37.90
N ILE A 20 42.29 -8.94 38.60
CA ILE A 20 41.09 -8.25 38.07
C ILE A 20 41.52 -7.06 37.21
N GLN A 21 40.96 -6.92 36.00
CA GLN A 21 40.96 -5.68 35.22
C GLN A 21 39.59 -5.40 34.58
N LYS A 22 39.41 -4.15 34.12
CA LYS A 22 38.11 -3.53 33.84
C LYS A 22 37.56 -3.87 32.44
N ARG A 23 36.25 -3.71 32.27
CA ARG A 23 35.60 -3.64 30.94
C ARG A 23 36.28 -2.58 30.06
N SER A 24 36.53 -2.93 28.80
CA SER A 24 36.68 -1.98 27.69
C SER A 24 35.86 -2.52 26.51
N SER A 25 35.10 -1.66 25.84
CA SER A 25 34.25 -2.06 24.72
C SER A 25 35.09 -2.22 23.44
N PRO A 26 34.81 -3.19 22.56
CA PRO A 26 35.40 -3.24 21.22
C PRO A 26 35.05 -1.97 20.41
N PRO A 27 35.93 -1.51 19.51
CA PRO A 27 35.76 -0.23 18.83
C PRO A 27 34.68 -0.28 17.73
N LEU A 28 33.89 0.79 17.68
CA LEU A 28 33.04 1.11 16.53
C LEU A 28 33.93 1.54 15.34
N ASN A 29 34.13 0.66 14.35
CA ASN A 29 33.99 0.99 12.92
C ASN A 29 34.45 -0.15 11.99
N LYS A 30 33.50 -0.69 11.20
CA LYS A 30 33.58 -0.94 9.75
C LYS A 30 32.31 -1.65 9.25
N VAL A 31 31.19 -0.90 9.22
CA VAL A 31 29.95 -1.34 8.56
C VAL A 31 29.85 -0.59 7.22
N SER A 32 30.31 -1.22 6.14
CA SER A 32 30.35 -0.59 4.82
C SER A 32 30.21 -1.61 3.68
N GLN A 33 29.04 -2.28 3.59
CA GLN A 33 28.63 -3.01 2.36
C GLN A 33 27.15 -3.45 2.27
N TRP A 34 26.28 -3.16 3.27
CA TRP A 34 24.91 -3.69 3.33
C TRP A 34 23.82 -2.61 3.43
N GLN A 35 23.87 -1.57 2.57
CA GLN A 35 22.88 -0.48 2.53
C GLN A 35 22.07 -0.39 1.22
N THR A 36 22.28 -1.30 0.27
CA THR A 36 21.81 -1.18 -1.13
C THR A 36 20.52 -1.92 -1.50
N PHE A 37 19.76 -2.49 -0.53
CA PHE A 37 18.63 -3.38 -0.83
C PHE A 37 17.26 -3.00 -0.25
N SER A 38 17.11 -1.84 0.41
CA SER A 38 15.82 -1.40 1.00
C SER A 38 15.35 -0.01 0.53
N ALA A 39 16.06 0.63 -0.41
CA ALA A 39 15.66 1.93 -0.98
C ALA A 39 14.61 1.78 -2.10
N ASP A 40 14.78 0.77 -2.95
CA ASP A 40 14.10 0.68 -4.26
C ASP A 40 12.70 0.02 -4.23
N ALA A 41 12.28 -0.56 -3.08
CA ALA A 41 11.01 -1.28 -2.94
C ALA A 41 9.73 -0.45 -3.26
N GLY A 42 9.88 0.87 -3.35
CA GLY A 42 9.06 1.73 -4.21
C GLY A 42 9.93 2.90 -4.66
N GLY A 43 10.06 3.11 -5.98
CA GLY A 43 11.14 3.91 -6.56
C GLY A 43 11.04 5.42 -6.42
N THR A 44 11.56 6.11 -7.43
CA THR A 44 11.71 7.57 -7.50
C THR A 44 10.51 8.44 -7.93
N PRO A 45 9.25 7.96 -8.19
CA PRO A 45 8.17 8.82 -8.71
C PRO A 45 7.93 10.15 -7.99
N ALA A 46 8.17 10.24 -6.68
CA ALA A 46 8.03 11.49 -5.92
C ALA A 46 8.94 12.65 -6.41
N GLN A 47 10.07 12.35 -7.06
CA GLN A 47 10.93 13.35 -7.70
C GLN A 47 10.51 13.59 -9.15
N GLU A 48 10.20 12.51 -9.89
CA GLU A 48 9.75 12.56 -11.29
C GLU A 48 8.46 13.38 -11.46
N PHE A 49 7.43 13.13 -10.65
CA PHE A 49 6.18 13.91 -10.66
C PHE A 49 6.40 15.40 -10.34
N ARG A 50 7.36 15.73 -9.48
CA ARG A 50 7.68 17.11 -9.11
C ARG A 50 8.38 17.85 -10.25
N GLN A 51 9.31 17.18 -10.95
CA GLN A 51 9.95 17.73 -12.14
C GLN A 51 8.96 17.88 -13.30
N HIS A 52 8.11 16.88 -13.56
CA HIS A 52 7.10 16.96 -14.61
C HIS A 52 6.10 18.09 -14.38
N ARG A 53 5.67 18.35 -13.12
CA ARG A 53 4.79 19.49 -12.81
C ARG A 53 5.47 20.82 -13.18
N LEU A 54 6.72 21.02 -12.80
CA LEU A 54 7.48 22.25 -13.11
C LEU A 54 7.68 22.47 -14.62
N THR A 55 7.79 21.41 -15.42
CA THR A 55 7.88 21.54 -16.89
C THR A 55 6.55 21.94 -17.56
N GLN A 56 5.40 21.80 -16.89
CA GLN A 56 4.08 22.06 -17.49
C GLN A 56 3.75 23.56 -17.57
N ASP A 57 4.20 24.37 -16.62
CA ASP A 57 3.92 25.81 -16.57
C ASP A 57 4.72 26.63 -17.62
N SER A 58 5.66 26.00 -18.33
CA SER A 58 6.63 26.68 -19.21
C SER A 58 6.32 26.63 -20.71
N GLN A 59 5.25 25.95 -21.16
CA GLN A 59 4.93 25.83 -22.59
C GLN A 59 3.43 26.00 -22.89
N VAL A 60 3.03 27.27 -23.06
CA VAL A 60 1.81 27.66 -23.79
C VAL A 60 2.16 28.83 -24.72
N SER A 61 2.34 28.53 -26.01
CA SER A 61 2.37 29.53 -27.08
C SER A 61 1.88 28.89 -28.39
N GLU A 62 1.15 29.67 -29.18
CA GLU A 62 0.38 29.15 -30.32
C GLU A 62 1.15 29.21 -31.64
N SER A 63 0.93 28.22 -32.51
CA SER A 63 0.89 28.48 -33.96
C SER A 63 -0.02 27.46 -34.65
N SER A 64 -0.90 27.93 -35.52
CA SER A 64 -1.75 27.11 -36.38
C SER A 64 -1.07 26.82 -37.71
N HIS A 65 -1.50 25.76 -38.42
CA HIS A 65 -1.74 25.68 -39.88
C HIS A 65 -2.22 24.25 -40.23
N SER A 66 -3.05 24.09 -41.26
CA SER A 66 -3.92 22.91 -41.44
C SER A 66 -3.62 22.04 -42.66
N LYS A 67 -3.64 20.70 -42.48
CA LYS A 67 -3.69 19.63 -43.51
C LYS A 67 -3.81 18.23 -42.87
N PRO A 68 -4.10 17.19 -43.68
CA PRO A 68 -5.44 16.65 -43.93
C PRO A 68 -5.99 15.76 -42.79
N ILE A 69 -7.25 15.33 -42.91
CA ILE A 69 -7.91 14.48 -41.90
C ILE A 69 -7.38 13.04 -41.95
N ILE A 70 -6.43 12.74 -41.08
CA ILE A 70 -6.28 11.39 -40.51
C ILE A 70 -7.28 11.30 -39.36
N VAL A 71 -8.00 10.18 -39.22
CA VAL A 71 -8.91 9.96 -38.09
C VAL A 71 -8.08 10.00 -36.79
N PRO A 72 -8.27 11.00 -35.91
CA PRO A 72 -7.42 11.14 -34.74
C PRO A 72 -7.69 9.98 -33.76
N ALA A 73 -6.64 9.43 -33.18
CA ALA A 73 -6.76 8.54 -32.03
C ALA A 73 -7.59 9.25 -30.94
N ARG A 74 -8.52 8.53 -30.29
CA ARG A 74 -9.34 9.04 -29.18
C ARG A 74 -8.42 9.82 -28.21
N SER A 75 -8.78 11.07 -27.93
CA SER A 75 -7.99 12.03 -27.13
C SER A 75 -7.27 11.35 -25.97
N LEU A 76 -5.96 11.17 -26.11
CA LEU A 76 -5.16 10.47 -25.12
C LEU A 76 -5.15 11.27 -23.81
N SER A 77 -5.67 10.68 -22.74
CA SER A 77 -5.43 11.18 -21.39
C SER A 77 -3.91 11.19 -21.15
N ARG A 78 -3.33 12.37 -20.85
CA ARG A 78 -1.89 12.52 -20.58
C ARG A 78 -1.40 11.43 -19.63
N GLY A 79 -0.36 10.70 -20.00
CA GLY A 79 0.15 9.57 -19.24
C GLY A 79 -0.49 8.22 -19.57
N THR A 80 -1.16 8.03 -20.72
CA THR A 80 -1.64 6.72 -21.19
C THR A 80 -1.60 6.62 -22.73
N VAL A 81 -1.08 5.50 -23.26
CA VAL A 81 -0.95 5.18 -24.68
C VAL A 81 -1.41 3.74 -24.93
N TYR A 82 -2.17 3.53 -26.01
CA TYR A 82 -2.64 2.21 -26.42
C TYR A 82 -1.79 1.69 -27.58
N HIS A 83 -1.14 0.55 -27.39
CA HIS A 83 -0.32 -0.13 -28.39
C HIS A 83 -1.09 -1.32 -29.00
N GLU A 84 -0.39 -2.26 -29.66
CA GLU A 84 -1.00 -3.47 -30.19
C GLU A 84 -1.25 -4.49 -29.08
N ASN A 85 -0.26 -4.72 -28.21
CA ASN A 85 -0.30 -5.74 -27.17
C ASN A 85 -0.54 -5.14 -25.77
N HIS A 86 -0.17 -3.87 -25.55
CA HIS A 86 -0.18 -3.23 -24.24
C HIS A 86 -0.98 -1.91 -24.15
N ILE A 87 -1.39 -1.58 -22.92
CA ILE A 87 -1.78 -0.23 -22.50
C ILE A 87 -0.64 0.30 -21.62
N ALA A 88 0.18 1.19 -22.19
CA ALA A 88 1.29 1.83 -21.50
C ALA A 88 0.81 3.08 -20.77
N PHE A 89 1.29 3.31 -19.55
CA PHE A 89 0.92 4.46 -18.75
C PHE A 89 2.05 4.93 -17.83
N HIS A 90 2.03 6.21 -17.46
CA HIS A 90 2.87 6.78 -16.41
C HIS A 90 2.14 8.00 -15.85
N GLY A 91 1.78 7.96 -14.57
CA GLY A 91 0.72 8.84 -14.07
C GLY A 91 -0.64 8.46 -14.66
N GLY A 92 -1.40 9.44 -15.14
CA GLY A 92 -2.76 9.22 -15.65
C GLY A 92 -3.70 8.63 -14.59
N ILE A 93 -4.85 8.09 -15.01
CA ILE A 93 -5.84 7.49 -14.11
C ILE A 93 -5.44 6.12 -13.56
N LEU A 94 -4.47 5.45 -14.18
CA LEU A 94 -4.01 4.12 -13.75
C LEU A 94 -3.07 4.23 -12.53
N SER A 95 -2.06 5.10 -12.58
CA SER A 95 -1.08 5.26 -11.49
C SER A 95 -1.70 5.52 -10.11
N ASN A 96 -1.11 4.94 -9.06
CA ASN A 96 -1.59 5.08 -7.68
C ASN A 96 -1.39 6.48 -7.07
N PHE A 97 -0.58 7.34 -7.72
CA PHE A 97 -0.45 8.77 -7.38
C PHE A 97 -1.64 9.61 -7.89
N HIS A 98 -2.54 9.04 -8.69
CA HIS A 98 -3.71 9.75 -9.23
C HIS A 98 -4.73 10.08 -8.14
N GLN A 99 -5.04 11.37 -7.99
CA GLN A 99 -6.11 11.86 -7.12
C GLN A 99 -7.40 11.99 -7.93
N GLY A 100 -8.16 10.89 -7.97
CA GLY A 100 -9.41 10.76 -8.74
C GLY A 100 -10.65 10.78 -7.85
N GLN A 101 -11.67 10.01 -8.22
CA GLN A 101 -12.83 9.80 -7.34
C GLN A 101 -12.42 9.06 -6.06
N ARG A 102 -12.98 9.49 -4.92
CA ARG A 102 -12.68 8.85 -3.63
C ARG A 102 -13.34 7.48 -3.53
N PHE A 103 -12.66 6.55 -2.86
CA PHE A 103 -13.16 5.20 -2.62
C PHE A 103 -13.12 4.85 -1.13
N LYS A 104 -14.12 4.10 -0.66
CA LYS A 104 -14.14 3.56 0.71
C LYS A 104 -13.14 2.42 0.85
N GLY A 105 -12.34 2.45 1.93
CA GLY A 105 -11.42 1.34 2.23
C GLY A 105 -12.12 0.00 2.46
N ALA A 106 -13.41 0.01 2.86
CA ALA A 106 -14.24 -1.20 2.98
C ALA A 106 -14.23 -2.07 1.70
N ALA A 107 -14.28 -1.46 0.52
CA ALA A 107 -14.26 -2.18 -0.75
C ALA A 107 -12.92 -2.91 -0.99
N ALA A 108 -11.81 -2.23 -0.70
CA ALA A 108 -10.47 -2.83 -0.80
C ALA A 108 -10.26 -3.93 0.27
N LEU A 109 -10.71 -3.71 1.51
CA LEU A 109 -10.57 -4.68 2.60
C LEU A 109 -11.37 -5.96 2.37
N ALA A 110 -12.52 -5.90 1.69
CA ALA A 110 -13.34 -7.06 1.36
C ALA A 110 -12.58 -8.12 0.54
N TYR A 111 -11.77 -7.69 -0.43
CA TYR A 111 -10.83 -8.57 -1.15
C TYR A 111 -9.57 -8.86 -0.33
N LEU A 112 -9.00 -7.83 0.29
CA LEU A 112 -7.64 -7.90 0.84
C LEU A 112 -7.51 -8.78 2.09
N LEU A 113 -8.45 -8.69 3.04
CA LEU A 113 -8.34 -9.43 4.30
C LEU A 113 -8.41 -10.96 4.09
N PRO A 114 -9.30 -11.52 3.24
CA PRO A 114 -9.20 -12.92 2.81
C PRO A 114 -7.86 -13.24 2.14
N LYS A 115 -7.39 -12.39 1.20
CA LYS A 115 -6.16 -12.66 0.45
C LYS A 115 -4.90 -12.66 1.32
N LEU A 116 -4.84 -11.85 2.37
CA LEU A 116 -3.73 -11.86 3.34
C LEU A 116 -3.71 -13.14 4.21
N ARG A 117 -4.87 -13.77 4.46
CA ARG A 117 -4.95 -15.08 5.14
C ARG A 117 -4.41 -16.18 4.24
N GLU A 118 -4.85 -16.21 2.98
CA GLU A 118 -4.36 -17.13 1.95
C GLU A 118 -2.84 -17.05 1.79
N LEU A 119 -2.30 -15.82 1.68
CA LEU A 119 -0.85 -15.56 1.56
C LEU A 119 -0.06 -15.77 2.87
N ASN A 120 -0.73 -16.18 3.96
CA ASN A 120 -0.13 -16.39 5.27
C ASN A 120 0.68 -15.17 5.76
N VAL A 121 0.12 -13.96 5.57
CA VAL A 121 0.66 -12.70 6.08
C VAL A 121 -0.02 -12.38 7.41
N PRO A 122 0.72 -12.26 8.53
CA PRO A 122 0.15 -11.78 9.79
C PRO A 122 -0.41 -10.36 9.64
N HIS A 123 -1.67 -10.17 10.01
CA HIS A 123 -2.38 -8.89 9.98
C HIS A 123 -3.34 -8.82 11.17
N PRO A 124 -3.75 -7.62 11.63
CA PRO A 124 -4.74 -7.50 12.69
C PRO A 124 -6.13 -8.02 12.24
N PRO A 125 -6.95 -8.53 13.17
CA PRO A 125 -8.34 -8.90 12.91
C PRO A 125 -9.19 -7.77 12.30
N GLY A 126 -10.20 -8.14 11.51
CA GLY A 126 -11.04 -7.19 10.75
C GLY A 126 -12.02 -6.36 11.58
N ASP A 127 -12.15 -6.68 12.87
CA ASP A 127 -12.94 -6.01 13.91
C ASP A 127 -12.10 -5.05 14.78
N THR A 128 -10.80 -4.91 14.50
CA THR A 128 -9.93 -3.93 15.17
C THR A 128 -10.29 -2.48 14.83
N LEU A 129 -9.89 -1.54 15.70
CA LEU A 129 -10.03 -0.10 15.43
C LEU A 129 -9.24 0.32 14.19
N GLY A 130 -8.05 -0.23 13.97
CA GLY A 130 -7.28 -0.01 12.73
C GLY A 130 -8.07 -0.44 11.48
N ALA A 131 -8.68 -1.63 11.51
CA ALA A 131 -9.51 -2.12 10.41
C ALA A 131 -10.79 -1.29 10.23
N HIS A 132 -11.43 -0.84 11.32
CA HIS A 132 -12.62 0.01 11.26
C HIS A 132 -12.30 1.39 10.66
N ILE A 133 -11.19 2.01 11.09
CA ILE A 133 -10.72 3.30 10.55
C ILE A 133 -10.40 3.16 9.05
N LEU A 134 -9.66 2.12 8.64
CA LEU A 134 -9.42 1.84 7.22
C LEU A 134 -10.74 1.65 6.45
N SER A 135 -11.66 0.86 6.99
CA SER A 135 -12.94 0.52 6.35
C SER A 135 -13.78 1.77 6.05
N GLN A 136 -13.88 2.69 7.01
CA GLN A 136 -14.72 3.88 6.91
C GLN A 136 -14.09 5.06 6.14
N HIS A 137 -12.75 5.09 5.99
CA HIS A 137 -12.04 6.23 5.39
C HIS A 137 -12.27 6.36 3.87
N ASP A 138 -12.35 7.61 3.40
CA ASP A 138 -12.51 7.99 1.99
C ASP A 138 -11.15 8.34 1.36
N PHE A 139 -10.50 7.34 0.77
CA PHE A 139 -9.15 7.48 0.22
C PHE A 139 -9.14 8.37 -1.03
N SER A 140 -8.20 9.31 -1.07
CA SER A 140 -8.04 10.29 -2.15
C SER A 140 -7.28 9.77 -3.36
N CYS A 141 -6.42 8.77 -3.17
CA CYS A 141 -5.62 8.13 -4.21
C CYS A 141 -5.20 6.72 -3.77
N GLY A 142 -4.64 5.94 -4.68
CA GLY A 142 -4.19 4.59 -4.38
C GLY A 142 -3.04 4.53 -3.37
N GLU A 143 -2.07 5.45 -3.49
CA GLU A 143 -0.91 5.49 -2.60
C GLU A 143 -1.32 5.76 -1.13
N GLN A 144 -2.38 6.54 -0.90
CA GLN A 144 -2.91 6.75 0.45
C GLN A 144 -3.37 5.44 1.10
N PHE A 145 -4.14 4.62 0.38
CA PHE A 145 -4.58 3.31 0.88
C PHE A 145 -3.39 2.36 1.05
N MET A 146 -2.50 2.28 0.06
CA MET A 146 -1.33 1.41 0.10
C MET A 146 -0.45 1.68 1.32
N MET A 147 -0.18 2.96 1.63
CA MET A 147 0.67 3.34 2.75
C MET A 147 -0.06 3.27 4.10
N ALA A 148 -1.36 3.58 4.16
CA ALA A 148 -2.16 3.37 5.36
C ALA A 148 -2.29 1.87 5.69
N MET A 149 -2.46 1.01 4.69
CA MET A 149 -2.47 -0.44 4.86
C MET A 149 -1.08 -0.98 5.27
N LYS A 150 0.01 -0.43 4.72
CA LYS A 150 1.38 -0.72 5.18
C LYS A 150 1.53 -0.40 6.67
N ALA A 151 1.08 0.79 7.10
CA ALA A 151 1.11 1.17 8.50
C ALA A 151 0.24 0.26 9.38
N PHE A 152 -0.98 -0.07 8.95
CA PHE A 152 -1.86 -1.02 9.66
C PHE A 152 -1.23 -2.41 9.84
N LEU A 153 -0.39 -2.90 8.91
CA LEU A 153 0.32 -4.17 9.09
C LEU A 153 1.41 -4.07 10.17
N PHE A 154 2.27 -3.05 10.13
CA PHE A 154 3.51 -3.01 10.94
C PHE A 154 3.45 -2.12 12.21
N GLU A 155 2.57 -1.12 12.24
CA GLU A 155 2.30 -0.23 13.38
C GLU A 155 1.10 -0.73 14.23
N SER A 156 0.44 -1.82 13.82
CA SER A 156 -0.71 -2.48 14.49
C SER A 156 -0.62 -2.55 16.01
N LYS A 157 0.51 -2.99 16.56
CA LYS A 157 0.74 -3.11 18.01
C LYS A 157 0.60 -1.80 18.78
N ASP A 158 0.80 -0.67 18.11
CA ASP A 158 0.67 0.67 18.69
C ASP A 158 -0.73 1.28 18.45
N ILE A 159 -1.48 0.75 17.47
CA ILE A 159 -2.84 1.15 17.09
C ILE A 159 -3.89 0.43 17.95
N ASP A 160 -3.79 -0.89 18.10
CA ASP A 160 -4.86 -1.73 18.65
C ASP A 160 -4.88 -1.82 20.19
N ILE A 161 -3.89 -1.25 20.87
CA ILE A 161 -3.88 -1.13 22.34
C ILE A 161 -5.10 -0.33 22.83
N VAL A 162 -5.49 0.73 22.10
CA VAL A 162 -6.58 1.65 22.48
C VAL A 162 -7.92 0.94 22.62
N VAL A 163 -8.12 -0.18 21.91
CA VAL A 163 -9.41 -0.88 21.82
C VAL A 163 -9.70 -1.70 23.08
N ARG A 164 -8.67 -2.32 23.67
CA ARG A 164 -8.86 -3.31 24.75
C ARG A 164 -9.37 -2.72 26.07
N SER A 165 -9.33 -1.41 26.21
CA SER A 165 -9.81 -0.69 27.39
C SER A 165 -11.24 -0.13 27.24
N PHE A 166 -11.83 -0.16 26.03
CA PHE A 166 -13.23 0.23 25.83
C PHE A 166 -14.19 -0.94 26.16
N GLN A 167 -14.51 -1.12 27.44
CA GLN A 167 -15.55 -2.05 27.89
C GLN A 167 -16.97 -1.46 27.78
N SER A 168 -17.33 -0.96 26.59
CA SER A 168 -18.69 -0.52 26.26
C SER A 168 -19.04 -0.71 24.78
N THR A 169 -20.34 -0.75 24.53
CA THR A 169 -21.04 -1.03 23.26
C THR A 169 -20.32 -0.57 21.98
N VAL A 170 -20.09 -1.53 21.08
CA VAL A 170 -19.43 -1.36 19.79
C VAL A 170 -20.08 -0.24 18.94
N GLN A 171 -19.26 0.42 18.11
CA GLN A 171 -19.62 1.37 17.05
C GLN A 171 -19.95 2.81 17.49
N GLN A 172 -20.75 3.06 18.53
CA GLN A 172 -21.03 4.45 18.96
C GLN A 172 -19.79 5.13 19.57
N ASP A 173 -19.12 4.49 20.52
CA ASP A 173 -17.87 5.00 21.11
C ASP A 173 -16.75 5.10 20.07
N THR A 174 -16.75 4.21 19.06
CA THR A 174 -15.78 4.20 17.96
C THR A 174 -15.87 5.48 17.12
N TRP A 175 -17.07 5.92 16.74
CA TRP A 175 -17.24 7.18 16.00
C TRP A 175 -16.90 8.42 16.84
N ALA A 176 -17.25 8.41 18.14
CA ALA A 176 -16.86 9.48 19.05
C ALA A 176 -15.32 9.58 19.19
N LEU A 177 -14.63 8.44 19.34
CA LEU A 177 -13.17 8.35 19.40
C LEU A 177 -12.51 8.85 18.10
N ILE A 178 -12.96 8.38 16.94
CA ILE A 178 -12.46 8.83 15.62
C ILE A 178 -12.65 10.35 15.45
N SER A 179 -13.79 10.90 15.90
CA SER A 179 -14.06 12.34 15.85
C SER A 179 -13.15 13.14 16.80
N ARG A 180 -12.99 12.70 18.05
CA ARG A 180 -12.07 13.33 19.03
C ARG A 180 -10.63 13.33 18.55
N ILE A 181 -10.18 12.22 17.96
CA ILE A 181 -8.82 12.11 17.40
C ILE A 181 -8.69 13.03 16.19
N SER A 182 -9.64 13.04 15.25
CA SER A 182 -9.55 13.84 14.03
C SER A 182 -9.47 15.36 14.28
N CYS A 183 -10.00 15.85 15.40
CA CYS A 183 -10.13 17.28 15.71
C CYS A 183 -9.15 17.82 16.76
N ARG A 184 -8.16 17.05 17.25
CA ARG A 184 -7.21 17.53 18.27
C ARG A 184 -5.96 18.22 17.68
N ASP A 185 -5.92 19.55 17.76
CA ASP A 185 -4.70 20.34 17.54
C ASP A 185 -3.74 20.27 18.74
N GLY A 186 -3.02 19.16 18.85
CA GLY A 186 -1.67 19.05 19.44
C GLY A 186 -1.44 19.34 20.94
N GLN A 187 -2.32 20.04 21.65
CA GLN A 187 -2.11 20.50 23.03
C GLN A 187 -3.10 19.85 24.01
N ILE A 188 -2.58 19.01 24.92
CA ILE A 188 -3.29 18.61 26.13
C ILE A 188 -2.64 19.35 27.30
N HIS A 189 -3.25 20.48 27.69
CA HIS A 189 -2.84 21.29 28.82
C HIS A 189 -3.89 21.19 29.93
N ASN A 190 -3.82 20.13 30.73
CA ASN A 190 -4.65 19.97 31.93
C ASN A 190 -3.94 19.08 32.97
N GLU A 191 -3.71 19.63 34.15
CA GLU A 191 -2.82 19.06 35.17
C GLU A 191 -3.54 18.17 36.20
N GLN A 192 -4.88 18.00 36.08
CA GLN A 192 -5.72 17.30 37.08
C GLN A 192 -6.72 16.29 36.48
N LEU A 193 -6.29 15.49 35.50
CA LEU A 193 -7.05 14.29 35.10
C LEU A 193 -6.74 13.11 36.01
N LYS A 194 -7.74 12.25 36.29
CA LYS A 194 -7.53 10.97 37.00
C LYS A 194 -6.54 10.11 36.21
N SER A 195 -5.74 9.27 36.90
CA SER A 195 -4.67 8.46 36.28
C SER A 195 -5.12 7.69 35.04
N GLU A 196 -6.29 7.06 35.10
CA GLU A 196 -6.92 6.34 33.99
C GLU A 196 -7.25 7.26 32.81
N GLN A 197 -7.89 8.41 33.07
CA GLN A 197 -8.22 9.44 32.07
C GLN A 197 -6.95 10.04 31.42
N ALA A 198 -5.88 10.20 32.18
CA ALA A 198 -4.58 10.60 31.67
C ALA A 198 -3.93 9.51 30.81
N GLU A 199 -4.19 8.22 31.07
CA GLU A 199 -3.73 7.13 30.22
C GLU A 199 -4.51 7.07 28.89
N TYR A 200 -5.85 7.12 28.90
CA TYR A 200 -6.65 7.22 27.67
C TYR A 200 -6.22 8.41 26.81
N ALA A 201 -5.97 9.57 27.41
CA ALA A 201 -5.49 10.76 26.70
C ALA A 201 -4.11 10.54 26.05
N ARG A 202 -3.20 9.83 26.70
CA ARG A 202 -1.89 9.44 26.12
C ARG A 202 -2.05 8.45 24.97
N GLN A 203 -2.96 7.48 25.11
CA GLN A 203 -3.26 6.50 24.05
C GLN A 203 -3.91 7.16 22.82
N GLU A 204 -4.88 8.06 23.00
CA GLU A 204 -5.45 8.89 21.92
C GLU A 204 -4.38 9.74 21.21
N THR A 205 -3.49 10.39 21.97
CA THR A 205 -2.38 11.20 21.38
C THR A 205 -1.38 10.33 20.63
N LYS A 206 -1.02 9.16 21.15
CA LYS A 206 -0.11 8.21 20.47
C LYS A 206 -0.72 7.73 19.15
N LEU A 207 -2.00 7.35 19.15
CA LEU A 207 -2.70 6.97 17.93
C LEU A 207 -2.79 8.15 16.95
N TYR A 208 -3.09 9.38 17.40
CA TYR A 208 -3.06 10.57 16.55
C TYR A 208 -1.70 10.80 15.87
N GLN A 209 -0.61 10.54 16.58
CA GLN A 209 0.78 10.73 16.12
C GLN A 209 1.33 9.56 15.29
N SER A 210 0.65 8.41 15.24
CA SER A 210 1.04 7.26 14.41
C SER A 210 1.24 7.61 12.92
N ASN A 211 2.11 6.90 12.22
CA ASN A 211 2.25 7.04 10.77
C ASN A 211 0.93 6.73 10.06
N PHE A 212 0.21 5.71 10.53
CA PHE A 212 -1.14 5.34 10.10
C PHE A 212 -2.08 6.55 10.07
N MET A 213 -2.28 7.24 11.19
CA MET A 213 -3.16 8.41 11.25
C MET A 213 -2.58 9.63 10.51
N GLN A 214 -1.26 9.78 10.44
CA GLN A 214 -0.64 10.82 9.60
C GLN A 214 -0.92 10.61 8.10
N ILE A 215 -0.82 9.38 7.58
CA ILE A 215 -1.09 9.04 6.17
C ILE A 215 -2.58 9.25 5.83
N LEU A 216 -3.48 8.92 6.76
CA LEU A 216 -4.92 9.17 6.60
C LEU A 216 -5.28 10.67 6.60
N ARG A 217 -4.45 11.53 7.21
CA ARG A 217 -4.61 13.01 7.17
C ARG A 217 -3.83 13.68 6.04
N ALA A 218 -2.82 13.03 5.47
CA ALA A 218 -2.00 13.56 4.38
C ALA A 218 -2.83 13.84 3.12
N ARG A 219 -2.39 14.82 2.32
CA ARG A 219 -3.09 15.26 1.09
C ARG A 219 -2.26 15.18 -0.19
N ASP A 220 -0.94 15.09 -0.10
CA ASP A 220 -0.07 14.88 -1.26
C ASP A 220 0.43 13.41 -1.30
N PRO A 221 0.36 12.71 -2.46
CA PRO A 221 0.85 11.33 -2.59
C PRO A 221 2.34 11.15 -2.26
N ALA A 222 3.19 12.15 -2.47
CA ALA A 222 4.60 12.08 -2.10
C ALA A 222 4.77 12.08 -0.57
N ASP A 223 3.97 12.85 0.17
CA ASP A 223 4.00 12.86 1.64
C ASP A 223 3.48 11.54 2.21
N MET A 224 2.40 10.98 1.62
CA MET A 224 1.92 9.63 1.94
C MET A 224 3.02 8.58 1.73
N LYS A 225 3.76 8.65 0.61
CA LYS A 225 4.91 7.77 0.33
C LYS A 225 6.03 7.93 1.36
N ASN A 226 6.35 9.16 1.75
CA ASN A 226 7.43 9.45 2.69
C ASN A 226 7.07 9.01 4.11
N LEU A 227 5.83 9.16 4.55
CA LEU A 227 5.32 8.57 5.80
C LEU A 227 5.32 7.04 5.75
N GLY A 228 4.86 6.45 4.65
CA GLY A 228 4.92 5.00 4.44
C GLY A 228 6.33 4.41 4.41
N ARG A 229 7.36 5.21 4.08
CA ARG A 229 8.78 4.85 4.23
C ARG A 229 9.28 4.92 5.68
N GLN A 230 8.62 5.68 6.56
CA GLN A 230 8.96 5.87 7.98
C GLN A 230 8.20 4.94 8.94
N CYS A 231 7.32 4.07 8.41
CA CYS A 231 6.54 3.11 9.17
C CYS A 231 7.41 2.23 10.11
N PRO A 232 7.11 2.18 11.43
CA PRO A 232 7.85 1.36 12.38
C PRO A 232 7.62 -0.14 12.14
N ASN A 233 8.52 -0.96 12.70
CA ASN A 233 8.51 -2.44 12.63
C ASN A 233 8.40 -3.04 11.21
N PHE A 234 8.71 -2.27 10.17
CA PHE A 234 8.61 -2.69 8.78
C PHE A 234 9.44 -3.96 8.50
N SER A 235 8.85 -4.89 7.73
CA SER A 235 9.50 -6.12 7.30
C SER A 235 9.37 -6.29 5.79
N ASP A 236 10.49 -6.18 5.06
CA ASP A 236 10.55 -6.43 3.61
C ASP A 236 10.04 -7.81 3.23
N TYR A 237 10.26 -8.84 4.06
CA TYR A 237 9.77 -10.19 3.82
C TYR A 237 8.24 -10.27 3.80
N LEU A 238 7.58 -9.68 4.81
CA LEU A 238 6.12 -9.68 4.89
C LEU A 238 5.51 -8.71 3.86
N TRP A 239 6.16 -7.58 3.60
CA TRP A 239 5.70 -6.63 2.58
C TRP A 239 5.81 -7.20 1.17
N ASN A 240 6.86 -7.95 0.84
CA ASN A 240 6.96 -8.61 -0.47
C ASN A 240 5.97 -9.77 -0.67
N LYS A 241 5.38 -10.32 0.40
CA LYS A 241 4.19 -11.18 0.28
C LYS A 241 2.91 -10.37 0.07
N ALA A 242 2.75 -9.26 0.78
CA ALA A 242 1.50 -8.50 0.83
C ALA A 242 1.30 -7.53 -0.35
N ASN A 243 2.38 -6.93 -0.89
CA ASN A 243 2.30 -5.72 -1.70
C ASN A 243 1.45 -5.87 -2.98
N MET A 244 1.57 -6.96 -3.72
CA MET A 244 0.72 -7.25 -4.88
C MET A 244 -0.76 -7.28 -4.51
N ALA A 245 -1.13 -7.99 -3.43
CA ALA A 245 -2.52 -8.06 -2.98
C ALA A 245 -3.06 -6.70 -2.52
N VAL A 246 -2.24 -5.89 -1.81
CA VAL A 246 -2.60 -4.52 -1.41
C VAL A 246 -2.86 -3.65 -2.64
N VAL A 247 -2.01 -3.72 -3.67
CA VAL A 247 -2.17 -2.91 -4.90
C VAL A 247 -3.35 -3.41 -5.74
N ILE A 248 -3.58 -4.72 -5.87
CA ILE A 248 -4.77 -5.27 -6.55
C ILE A 248 -6.05 -4.79 -5.84
N ALA A 249 -6.11 -4.87 -4.52
CA ALA A 249 -7.24 -4.37 -3.71
C ALA A 249 -7.50 -2.87 -3.96
N THR A 250 -6.41 -2.10 -4.04
CA THR A 250 -6.44 -0.65 -4.34
C THR A 250 -6.99 -0.38 -5.74
N CYS A 251 -6.46 -1.05 -6.76
CA CYS A 251 -6.85 -0.87 -8.16
C CYS A 251 -8.26 -1.40 -8.46
N LEU A 252 -8.75 -2.39 -7.70
CA LEU A 252 -10.12 -2.88 -7.75
C LEU A 252 -11.10 -1.87 -7.11
N ALA A 253 -10.84 -1.45 -5.87
CA ALA A 253 -11.71 -0.49 -5.16
C ALA A 253 -11.79 0.87 -5.89
N ARG A 254 -10.67 1.33 -6.47
CA ARG A 254 -10.65 2.51 -7.35
C ARG A 254 -11.56 2.33 -8.58
N ALA A 255 -11.59 1.14 -9.20
CA ALA A 255 -12.43 0.87 -10.36
C ALA A 255 -13.91 0.64 -10.04
N GLU A 256 -14.25 0.24 -8.80
CA GLU A 256 -15.65 0.22 -8.35
C GLU A 256 -16.25 1.63 -8.19
N HIS A 257 -15.44 2.65 -7.90
CA HIS A 257 -15.89 4.03 -7.69
C HIS A 257 -15.65 4.92 -8.91
N ASP A 258 -14.44 4.92 -9.48
CA ASP A 258 -14.08 5.79 -10.59
C ASP A 258 -14.50 5.22 -11.95
N HIS A 259 -15.58 5.78 -12.51
CA HIS A 259 -16.17 5.36 -13.78
C HIS A 259 -15.21 5.40 -14.97
N ALA A 260 -14.20 6.28 -14.98
CA ALA A 260 -13.23 6.33 -16.07
C ALA A 260 -12.26 5.14 -16.03
N LEU A 261 -11.80 4.74 -14.84
CA LEU A 261 -11.00 3.52 -14.66
C LEU A 261 -11.85 2.26 -14.91
N ALA A 262 -13.10 2.26 -14.44
CA ALA A 262 -14.06 1.20 -14.69
C ALA A 262 -14.29 0.95 -16.19
N ASN A 263 -14.30 2.00 -17.01
CA ASN A 263 -14.50 1.88 -18.45
C ASN A 263 -13.24 1.37 -19.16
N ILE A 264 -12.04 1.78 -18.74
CA ILE A 264 -10.78 1.17 -19.22
C ILE A 264 -10.78 -0.35 -18.95
N TYR A 265 -11.22 -0.79 -17.77
CA TYR A 265 -11.32 -2.21 -17.44
C TYR A 265 -12.39 -2.97 -18.25
N LYS A 266 -13.54 -2.37 -18.56
CA LYS A 266 -14.58 -3.00 -19.40
C LYS A 266 -14.12 -3.11 -20.86
N ASP A 267 -13.63 -2.00 -21.43
CA ASP A 267 -13.19 -1.93 -22.82
C ASP A 267 -12.01 -2.90 -23.08
N ASN A 268 -11.11 -3.06 -22.09
CA ASN A 268 -9.95 -3.94 -22.15
C ASN A 268 -10.21 -5.39 -21.66
N PHE A 269 -11.43 -5.82 -21.35
CA PHE A 269 -11.72 -7.22 -20.98
C PHE A 269 -12.07 -8.07 -22.21
N SER A 270 -11.59 -9.32 -22.28
CA SER A 270 -11.83 -10.18 -23.46
C SER A 270 -13.26 -10.72 -23.53
N GLU A 271 -13.72 -11.04 -24.75
CA GLU A 271 -15.11 -11.48 -25.03
C GLU A 271 -15.42 -12.88 -24.51
N ASP A 272 -14.39 -13.70 -24.24
CA ASP A 272 -14.48 -15.00 -23.55
C ASP A 272 -14.69 -14.88 -22.03
N GLY A 273 -14.64 -13.66 -21.48
CA GLY A 273 -14.79 -13.38 -20.05
C GLY A 273 -13.63 -13.83 -19.16
N CYS A 274 -12.46 -14.14 -19.73
CA CYS A 274 -11.36 -14.81 -19.01
C CYS A 274 -10.06 -14.00 -18.89
N SER A 275 -9.84 -12.95 -19.69
CA SER A 275 -8.53 -12.28 -19.81
C SER A 275 -8.63 -10.78 -20.12
N VAL A 276 -7.47 -10.13 -20.28
CA VAL A 276 -7.37 -8.75 -20.77
C VAL A 276 -7.00 -8.75 -22.25
N LYS A 277 -7.61 -7.87 -23.05
CA LYS A 277 -7.32 -7.70 -24.47
C LYS A 277 -5.91 -7.13 -24.73
N ARG A 278 -5.32 -6.47 -23.72
CA ARG A 278 -3.98 -5.88 -23.70
C ARG A 278 -3.42 -5.90 -22.28
N GLY A 279 -2.14 -6.21 -22.12
CA GLY A 279 -1.45 -6.12 -20.83
C GLY A 279 -1.25 -4.67 -20.40
N PHE A 280 -1.44 -4.35 -19.13
CA PHE A 280 -1.12 -3.03 -18.58
C PHE A 280 0.41 -2.90 -18.34
N VAL A 281 1.02 -1.75 -18.61
CA VAL A 281 2.46 -1.51 -18.34
C VAL A 281 2.77 -0.09 -17.82
N GLU A 282 3.39 0.01 -16.64
CA GLU A 282 3.86 1.29 -16.06
C GLU A 282 5.23 1.67 -16.66
N GLY A 283 5.20 2.61 -17.61
CA GLY A 283 6.35 3.18 -18.30
C GLY A 283 7.06 4.28 -17.51
N SER A 284 7.49 4.01 -16.28
CA SER A 284 8.53 4.83 -15.63
C SER A 284 9.90 4.46 -16.19
N ARG A 285 10.71 5.49 -16.50
CA ARG A 285 12.10 5.34 -16.96
C ARG A 285 13.05 4.79 -15.88
N PHE A 286 12.67 4.88 -14.60
CA PHE A 286 13.58 4.63 -13.47
C PHE A 286 13.13 3.46 -12.57
N ASP A 287 11.83 3.34 -12.29
CA ASP A 287 11.31 2.25 -11.46
C ASP A 287 11.42 0.89 -12.20
N GLY A 288 12.17 -0.03 -11.60
CA GLY A 288 12.41 -1.38 -12.11
C GLY A 288 11.62 -2.48 -11.39
N ILE A 289 10.74 -2.14 -10.46
CA ILE A 289 9.93 -3.09 -9.70
C ILE A 289 8.45 -2.92 -10.06
N TRP A 290 7.94 -1.70 -9.97
CA TRP A 290 6.56 -1.38 -10.33
C TRP A 290 6.41 -1.09 -11.83
N GLY A 291 7.45 -0.51 -12.45
CA GLY A 291 7.53 -0.24 -13.88
C GLY A 291 8.57 -1.11 -14.63
N VAL A 292 8.92 -0.66 -15.85
CA VAL A 292 9.76 -1.41 -16.82
C VAL A 292 11.08 -0.74 -17.21
N ARG A 293 11.40 0.44 -16.68
CA ARG A 293 12.56 1.28 -17.09
C ARG A 293 12.57 1.65 -18.60
N LEU A 294 11.38 1.89 -19.13
CA LEU A 294 11.13 2.51 -20.44
C LEU A 294 10.09 3.61 -20.23
N ASP A 295 10.05 4.60 -21.12
CA ASP A 295 8.98 5.61 -21.08
C ASP A 295 7.67 5.07 -21.68
N TYR A 296 6.53 5.54 -21.18
CA TYR A 296 5.20 5.08 -21.59
C TYR A 296 4.81 5.46 -23.03
N ASP A 297 5.53 6.41 -23.65
CA ASP A 297 5.36 6.80 -25.05
C ASP A 297 6.37 6.12 -26.01
N ASN A 298 7.36 5.41 -25.46
CA ASN A 298 8.39 4.73 -26.25
C ASN A 298 7.81 3.47 -26.90
N LYS A 299 7.71 3.44 -28.23
CA LYS A 299 7.21 2.30 -29.01
C LYS A 299 7.85 0.94 -28.68
N ALA A 300 9.09 0.92 -28.17
CA ALA A 300 9.76 -0.31 -27.73
C ALA A 300 9.10 -0.97 -26.49
N ILE A 301 8.21 -0.28 -25.77
CA ILE A 301 7.51 -0.79 -24.59
C ILE A 301 6.50 -1.90 -24.92
N ASP A 302 6.06 -2.04 -26.19
CA ASP A 302 5.07 -3.06 -26.57
C ASP A 302 5.66 -4.47 -26.77
N ASP A 303 7.00 -4.60 -26.83
CA ASP A 303 7.70 -5.90 -26.76
C ASP A 303 8.37 -6.06 -25.39
N GLU A 304 7.87 -7.01 -24.60
CA GLU A 304 8.36 -7.35 -23.26
C GLU A 304 9.88 -7.60 -23.20
N LYS A 305 10.50 -8.04 -24.32
CA LYS A 305 11.95 -8.28 -24.39
C LYS A 305 12.80 -7.02 -24.17
N ASN A 306 12.21 -5.84 -24.34
CA ASN A 306 12.89 -4.56 -24.06
C ASN A 306 12.80 -4.12 -22.60
N TRP A 307 11.92 -4.73 -21.80
CA TRP A 307 11.67 -4.34 -20.42
C TRP A 307 12.89 -4.66 -19.53
N ARG A 308 13.21 -3.74 -18.61
CA ARG A 308 14.33 -3.86 -17.66
C ARG A 308 13.84 -3.69 -16.21
N GLY A 309 12.58 -4.03 -15.98
CA GLY A 309 11.88 -3.99 -14.70
C GLY A 309 10.70 -4.97 -14.66
N GLU A 310 10.19 -5.24 -13.46
CA GLU A 310 9.24 -6.33 -13.23
C GLU A 310 7.78 -6.05 -13.65
N ASN A 311 7.41 -4.80 -13.95
CA ASN A 311 6.03 -4.37 -14.24
C ASN A 311 4.99 -4.83 -13.19
N ARG A 312 5.30 -4.75 -11.89
CA ARG A 312 4.35 -5.18 -10.84
C ARG A 312 3.04 -4.37 -10.87
N LEU A 313 3.08 -3.08 -11.24
CA LEU A 313 1.87 -2.26 -11.27
C LEU A 313 0.94 -2.66 -12.42
N GLY A 314 1.50 -2.90 -13.61
CA GLY A 314 0.74 -3.43 -14.75
C GLY A 314 0.05 -4.75 -14.41
N LYS A 315 0.79 -5.71 -13.86
CA LYS A 315 0.27 -7.01 -13.40
C LYS A 315 -0.83 -6.88 -12.34
N CYS A 316 -0.79 -5.86 -11.48
CA CYS A 316 -1.89 -5.56 -10.56
C CYS A 316 -3.14 -5.01 -11.27
N HIS A 317 -2.99 -4.22 -12.34
CA HIS A 317 -4.12 -3.78 -13.16
C HIS A 317 -4.71 -4.90 -14.02
N ASP A 318 -3.89 -5.81 -14.57
CA ASP A 318 -4.38 -6.99 -15.30
C ASP A 318 -5.31 -7.83 -14.40
N GLU A 319 -4.89 -8.08 -13.16
CA GLU A 319 -5.65 -8.87 -12.20
C GLU A 319 -6.86 -8.12 -11.64
N ALA A 320 -6.72 -6.84 -11.30
CA ALA A 320 -7.85 -6.00 -10.88
C ALA A 320 -8.91 -5.85 -11.97
N CYS A 321 -8.50 -5.80 -13.25
CA CYS A 321 -9.40 -5.77 -14.41
C CYS A 321 -10.23 -7.05 -14.53
N LYS A 322 -9.60 -8.23 -14.40
CA LYS A 322 -10.31 -9.52 -14.39
C LYS A 322 -11.29 -9.59 -13.23
N LEU A 323 -10.82 -9.34 -12.00
CA LEU A 323 -11.65 -9.40 -10.78
C LEU A 323 -12.84 -8.44 -10.87
N TYR A 324 -12.63 -7.21 -11.35
CA TYR A 324 -13.70 -6.23 -11.55
C TYR A 324 -14.79 -6.75 -12.50
N ASN A 325 -14.40 -7.30 -13.65
CA ASN A 325 -15.38 -7.76 -14.65
C ASN A 325 -16.08 -9.08 -14.24
N LEU A 326 -15.39 -9.97 -13.51
CA LEU A 326 -16.00 -11.16 -12.91
C LEU A 326 -17.06 -10.78 -11.87
N ILE A 327 -16.69 -9.96 -10.88
CA ILE A 327 -17.60 -9.47 -9.82
C ILE A 327 -18.79 -8.70 -10.43
N ARG A 328 -18.56 -7.90 -11.47
CA ARG A 328 -19.61 -7.22 -12.24
C ARG A 328 -20.58 -8.22 -12.89
N SER A 329 -20.05 -9.27 -13.53
CA SER A 329 -20.86 -10.28 -14.22
C SER A 329 -21.69 -11.12 -13.26
N GLU A 330 -21.12 -11.53 -12.12
CA GLU A 330 -21.85 -12.20 -11.03
C GLU A 330 -23.00 -11.34 -10.50
N LYS A 331 -22.75 -10.05 -10.20
CA LYS A 331 -23.78 -9.10 -9.76
C LYS A 331 -24.91 -8.96 -10.79
N THR A 332 -24.61 -8.94 -12.09
CA THR A 332 -25.61 -8.90 -13.17
C THR A 332 -26.43 -10.20 -13.26
N LEU A 333 -25.78 -11.36 -13.17
CA LEU A 333 -26.47 -12.67 -13.19
C LEU A 333 -27.40 -12.84 -11.98
N GLN A 334 -26.96 -12.43 -10.79
CA GLN A 334 -27.78 -12.47 -9.56
C GLN A 334 -29.01 -11.55 -9.68
N ALA A 335 -28.85 -10.33 -10.20
CA ALA A 335 -29.96 -9.41 -10.41
C ALA A 335 -31.03 -9.98 -11.38
N ALA A 336 -30.58 -10.57 -12.49
CA ALA A 336 -31.49 -11.22 -13.45
C ALA A 336 -32.24 -12.42 -12.83
N GLN A 337 -31.57 -13.23 -12.00
CA GLN A 337 -32.19 -14.36 -11.29
C GLN A 337 -33.26 -13.90 -10.28
N VAL A 338 -33.03 -12.77 -9.59
CA VAL A 338 -34.03 -12.16 -8.69
C VAL A 338 -35.25 -11.68 -9.49
N GLN A 339 -35.05 -10.92 -10.57
CA GLN A 339 -36.14 -10.43 -11.40
C GLN A 339 -37.00 -11.58 -11.98
N ILE A 340 -36.39 -12.61 -12.55
CA ILE A 340 -37.11 -13.78 -13.09
C ILE A 340 -37.95 -14.47 -12.00
N LYS A 341 -37.44 -14.55 -10.76
CA LYS A 341 -38.17 -15.13 -9.63
C LYS A 341 -39.37 -14.26 -9.23
N GLU A 342 -39.21 -12.94 -9.20
CA GLU A 342 -40.30 -12.00 -8.90
C GLU A 342 -41.37 -12.03 -10.00
N GLU A 343 -40.99 -12.09 -11.27
CA GLU A 343 -41.92 -12.23 -12.40
C GLU A 343 -42.73 -13.53 -12.32
N LEU A 344 -42.10 -14.65 -11.98
CA LEU A 344 -42.78 -15.94 -11.76
C LEU A 344 -43.70 -15.93 -10.52
N GLN A 345 -43.34 -15.19 -9.46
CA GLN A 345 -44.19 -15.06 -8.26
C GLN A 345 -45.38 -14.13 -8.47
N ASN A 346 -45.32 -13.20 -9.42
CA ASN A 346 -46.44 -12.31 -9.79
C ASN A 346 -47.37 -12.92 -10.86
N GLN A 347 -47.10 -14.15 -11.32
CA GLN A 347 -47.90 -14.88 -12.31
C GLN A 347 -48.64 -16.11 -11.70
N ALA A 348 -48.59 -16.28 -10.37
CA ALA A 348 -49.11 -17.43 -9.63
C ALA A 348 -50.09 -17.01 -8.51
#